data_AF-A0A1V4RWV6-F1
#
_entry.id   AF-A0A1V4RWV6-F1
#
_cell.length_a   1.000
_cell.length_b   1.000
_cell.length_c   1.000
_cell.angle_alpha   90.00
_cell.angle_beta   90.00
_cell.angle_gamma   90.00
#
_symmetry.space_group_name_H-M   'P 1'
#
loop_
_entity.id
_entity.type
_entity.pdbx_description
1 polymer ?
#
loop_
_entity_poly.entity_id
_entity_poly.type
_entity_poly.pdbx_seq_one_letter_code
_entity_poly.pdbx_strand_id
1 'polypeptide(L)'
;MFVYEDEWEHSLVIGAGLYREWIDAPEGMAVSHLPTYYGDLSYEIQPTQSGYRVKIDGDLRIPEGKIKLKLFRENLSKEIKINGRRTDTFTIDFVRISVLPAVVEIYY
;
A
#
# COMPACT_ATOMS: atom_id res chain seq x y z
N MET A 1 -9.18 4.07 -8.58
CA MET A 1 -7.88 3.91 -9.28
C MET A 1 -6.99 2.99 -8.46
N PHE A 2 -6.42 1.96 -9.09
CA PHE A 2 -5.57 0.97 -8.43
C PHE A 2 -4.22 1.56 -8.05
N VAL A 3 -3.59 2.26 -8.99
CA VAL A 3 -2.26 2.87 -8.85
C VAL A 3 -2.20 4.14 -9.69
N TYR A 4 -1.45 5.14 -9.25
CA TYR A 4 -1.06 6.28 -10.08
C TYR A 4 0.28 6.89 -9.68
N GLU A 5 0.93 7.53 -10.63
CA GLU A 5 2.11 8.35 -10.40
C GLU A 5 1.73 9.76 -9.97
N ASP A 6 2.23 10.17 -8.81
CA ASP A 6 2.18 11.56 -8.37
C ASP A 6 3.46 12.25 -8.85
N GLU A 7 3.36 12.97 -9.95
CA GLU A 7 4.49 13.65 -10.60
C GLU A 7 5.10 14.75 -9.73
N TRP A 8 4.31 15.40 -8.88
CA TRP A 8 4.75 16.51 -8.04
C TRP A 8 5.61 16.05 -6.88
N GLU A 9 5.21 14.95 -6.24
CA GLU A 9 6.01 14.34 -5.17
C GLU A 9 6.99 13.27 -5.67
N HIS A 10 7.03 12.99 -6.98
CA HIS A 10 7.78 11.88 -7.56
C HIS A 10 7.54 10.56 -6.80
N SER A 11 6.27 10.22 -6.60
CA SER A 11 5.85 9.06 -5.81
C SER A 11 4.92 8.14 -6.60
N LEU A 12 4.86 6.87 -6.18
CA LEU A 12 3.91 5.89 -6.72
C LEU A 12 2.83 5.63 -5.67
N VAL A 13 1.59 6.00 -5.97
CA VAL A 13 0.48 5.90 -5.02
C VAL A 13 -0.35 4.66 -5.31
N ILE A 14 -0.46 3.79 -4.30
CA ILE A 14 -1.20 2.53 -4.36
C ILE A 14 -2.51 2.68 -3.58
N GLY A 15 -3.59 2.19 -4.19
CA GLY A 15 -4.86 1.96 -3.50
C GLY A 15 -5.75 3.18 -3.28
N ALA A 16 -5.51 4.29 -3.97
CA ALA A 16 -6.21 5.55 -3.72
C ALA A 16 -7.71 5.57 -4.09
N GLY A 17 -8.18 4.65 -4.93
CA GLY A 17 -9.60 4.55 -5.26
C GLY A 17 -10.05 3.12 -5.40
N LEU A 18 -9.72 2.30 -4.40
CA LEU A 18 -10.26 0.95 -4.24
C LEU A 18 -11.59 1.03 -3.51
N TYR A 19 -12.57 0.24 -3.94
CA TYR A 19 -13.83 0.13 -3.23
C TYR A 19 -13.67 -0.72 -1.97
N ARG A 20 -14.34 -0.32 -0.89
CA ARG A 20 -14.26 -1.01 0.40
C ARG A 20 -14.73 -2.47 0.31
N GLU A 21 -15.75 -2.73 -0.50
CA GLU A 21 -16.26 -4.09 -0.74
C GLU A 21 -15.23 -5.03 -1.39
N TRP A 22 -14.24 -4.53 -2.12
CA TRP A 22 -13.19 -5.37 -2.72
C TRP A 22 -12.11 -5.72 -1.70
N ILE A 23 -11.70 -4.75 -0.89
CA ILE A 23 -10.65 -4.95 0.12
C ILE A 23 -11.16 -5.67 1.39
N ASP A 24 -12.47 -5.62 1.66
CA ASP A 24 -13.11 -6.30 2.78
C ASP A 24 -13.61 -7.72 2.42
N ALA A 25 -13.53 -8.11 1.14
CA ALA A 25 -13.87 -9.47 0.72
C ALA A 25 -12.98 -10.51 1.43
N PRO A 26 -13.50 -11.69 1.84
CA PRO A 26 -12.72 -12.70 2.56
C PRO A 26 -11.41 -13.10 1.85
N GLU A 27 -11.42 -13.14 0.52
CA GLU A 27 -10.28 -13.40 -0.36
C GLU A 27 -9.39 -12.17 -0.63
N GLY A 28 -9.84 -10.99 -0.19
CA GLY A 28 -9.19 -9.72 -0.46
C GLY A 28 -9.16 -9.38 -1.95
N MET A 29 -8.11 -8.68 -2.37
CA MET A 29 -7.89 -8.38 -3.78
C MET A 29 -6.40 -8.34 -4.12
N ALA A 30 -6.08 -8.55 -5.40
CA ALA A 30 -4.72 -8.45 -5.90
C ALA A 30 -4.66 -7.73 -7.25
N VAL A 31 -3.54 -7.06 -7.48
CA VAL A 31 -3.12 -6.52 -8.77
C VAL A 31 -1.77 -7.13 -9.08
N SER A 32 -1.59 -7.63 -10.29
CA SER A 32 -0.39 -8.36 -10.69
C SER A 32 0.18 -7.84 -11.99
N HIS A 33 1.50 -7.70 -12.04
CA HIS A 33 2.26 -7.27 -13.22
C HIS A 33 1.68 -6.00 -13.87
N LEU A 34 1.35 -5.00 -13.04
CA LEU A 34 0.87 -3.71 -13.52
C LEU A 34 2.07 -2.85 -13.93
N PRO A 35 2.22 -2.50 -15.22
CA PRO A 35 3.30 -1.63 -15.66
C PRO A 35 3.09 -0.20 -15.14
N THR A 36 4.16 0.40 -14.63
CA THR A 36 4.19 1.79 -14.16
C THR A 36 5.40 2.51 -14.76
N TYR A 37 5.48 3.84 -14.60
CA TYR A 37 6.70 4.58 -14.97
C TYR A 37 7.98 4.06 -14.25
N TYR A 38 7.81 3.42 -13.10
CA TYR A 38 8.90 2.95 -12.25
C TYR A 38 9.25 1.47 -12.43
N GLY A 39 8.54 0.74 -13.30
CA GLY A 39 8.66 -0.71 -13.48
C GLY A 39 7.34 -1.44 -13.20
N ASP A 40 7.42 -2.75 -13.01
CA ASP A 40 6.24 -3.62 -12.84
C ASP A 40 5.85 -3.79 -11.38
N LEU A 41 4.62 -3.41 -11.02
CA LEU A 41 4.08 -3.50 -9.66
C LEU A 41 3.12 -4.68 -9.52
N SER A 42 3.29 -5.43 -8.44
CA SER A 42 2.27 -6.36 -7.94
C SER A 42 1.97 -6.07 -6.48
N TYR A 43 0.69 -6.13 -6.10
CA TYR A 43 0.31 -6.05 -4.69
C TYR A 43 -0.95 -6.86 -4.39
N GLU A 44 -1.06 -7.27 -3.13
CA GLU A 44 -2.19 -8.03 -2.59
C GLU A 44 -2.65 -7.33 -1.31
N ILE A 45 -3.97 -7.17 -1.13
CA ILE A 45 -4.58 -6.65 0.09
C ILE A 45 -5.47 -7.76 0.64
N GLN A 46 -5.19 -8.18 1.87
CA GLN A 46 -5.94 -9.22 2.57
C GLN A 46 -6.52 -8.65 3.87
N PRO A 47 -7.85 -8.70 4.08
CA PRO A 47 -8.41 -8.36 5.38
C PRO A 47 -7.99 -9.39 6.43
N THR A 48 -7.83 -8.90 7.65
CA THR A 48 -7.49 -9.67 8.85
C THR A 48 -8.49 -9.33 9.95
N GLN A 49 -8.44 -10.06 11.07
CA GLN A 49 -9.33 -9.77 12.21
C GLN A 49 -9.12 -8.35 12.80
N SER A 50 -7.93 -7.77 12.65
CA SER A 50 -7.53 -6.51 13.29
C SER A 50 -7.23 -5.37 12.30
N GLY A 51 -7.46 -5.56 11.00
CA GLY A 51 -7.17 -4.59 9.95
C GLY A 51 -6.79 -5.27 8.64
N TYR A 52 -5.68 -4.88 7.99
CA TYR A 52 -5.28 -5.46 6.71
C TYR A 52 -3.80 -5.84 6.67
N ARG A 53 -3.49 -6.83 5.85
CA ARG A 53 -2.13 -7.17 5.43
C ARG A 53 -2.00 -6.87 3.94
N VAL A 54 -1.04 -6.03 3.59
CA VAL A 54 -0.73 -5.67 2.20
C VAL A 54 0.64 -6.20 1.84
N LYS A 55 0.73 -7.00 0.79
CA LYS A 55 2.02 -7.40 0.21
C LYS A 55 2.27 -6.57 -1.03
N ILE A 56 3.48 -6.05 -1.18
CA ILE A 56 3.89 -5.20 -2.29
C ILE A 56 5.21 -5.76 -2.81
N ASP A 57 5.23 -6.06 -4.10
CA ASP A 57 6.34 -6.71 -4.78
C ASP A 57 6.43 -6.24 -6.24
N GLY A 58 7.46 -6.69 -6.94
CA GLY A 58 7.67 -6.40 -8.35
C GLY A 58 9.04 -5.81 -8.65
N ASP A 59 9.38 -5.77 -9.94
CA ASP A 59 10.63 -5.18 -10.43
C ASP A 59 10.44 -3.67 -10.62
N LEU A 60 10.54 -2.95 -9.50
CA LEU A 60 10.32 -1.50 -9.43
C LEU A 60 11.57 -0.79 -8.96
N ARG A 61 11.93 0.28 -9.66
CA ARG A 61 12.82 1.30 -9.12
C ARG A 61 12.04 2.18 -8.16
N ILE A 62 12.32 2.07 -6.87
CA ILE A 62 11.62 2.86 -5.84
C ILE A 62 11.71 4.37 -6.15
N PRO A 63 10.57 5.07 -6.27
CA PRO A 63 10.55 6.51 -6.54
C PRO A 63 11.27 7.33 -5.48
N GLU A 64 11.68 8.55 -5.81
CA GLU A 64 12.31 9.47 -4.84
C GLU A 64 11.37 9.77 -3.68
N GLY A 65 10.12 10.14 -4.00
CA GLY A 65 9.01 10.35 -3.07
C GLY A 65 8.44 9.07 -2.45
N LYS A 66 9.06 7.92 -2.74
CA LYS A 66 8.72 6.58 -2.25
C LYS A 66 7.38 6.07 -2.78
N ILE A 67 7.04 4.85 -2.38
CA ILE A 67 5.73 4.28 -2.63
C ILE A 67 4.81 4.74 -1.50
N LYS A 68 3.65 5.30 -1.83
CA LYS A 68 2.61 5.70 -0.87
C LYS A 68 1.48 4.68 -0.92
N LEU A 69 1.23 3.97 0.17
CA LEU A 69 0.05 3.12 0.30
C LEU A 69 -1.07 3.92 0.99
N LYS A 70 -2.20 4.13 0.30
CA LYS A 70 -3.39 4.76 0.88
C LYS A 70 -3.95 3.88 2.01
N LEU A 71 -4.27 4.50 3.14
CA LEU A 71 -4.94 3.83 4.26
C LEU A 71 -6.44 3.71 4.00
N PHE A 72 -7.03 2.57 4.38
CA PHE A 72 -8.36 2.17 3.91
C PHE A 72 -9.54 2.60 4.80
N ARG A 73 -9.28 3.17 5.98
CA ARG A 73 -10.32 3.63 6.92
C ARG A 73 -9.99 5.01 7.46
N GLU A 74 -11.02 5.83 7.68
CA GLU A 74 -10.90 7.24 8.11
C GLU A 74 -10.60 7.43 9.61
N ASN A 75 -10.10 6.41 10.31
CA ASN A 75 -9.62 6.53 11.69
C ASN A 75 -8.12 6.25 11.73
N LEU A 76 -7.36 7.09 12.46
CA LEU A 76 -5.91 6.96 12.65
C LEU A 76 -5.55 5.50 12.91
N SER A 77 -4.83 4.87 11.97
CA SER A 77 -4.32 3.52 12.15
C SER A 77 -3.58 3.48 13.48
N LYS A 78 -3.96 2.54 14.36
CA LYS A 78 -3.39 2.45 15.72
C LYS A 78 -1.91 2.06 15.67
N GLU A 79 -1.59 1.20 14.71
CA GLU A 79 -0.25 0.71 14.47
C GLU A 79 -0.10 0.33 13.00
N ILE A 80 1.08 0.63 12.44
CA ILE A 80 1.49 0.11 11.14
C ILE A 80 2.85 -0.55 11.30
N LYS A 81 3.00 -1.76 10.75
CA LYS A 81 4.28 -2.45 10.63
C LYS A 81 4.67 -2.59 9.17
N ILE A 82 5.94 -2.38 8.87
CA ILE A 82 6.54 -2.69 7.57
C ILE A 82 7.60 -3.76 7.82
N ASN A 83 7.44 -4.93 7.19
CA ASN A 83 8.30 -6.09 7.38
C ASN A 83 8.46 -6.48 8.87
N GLY A 84 7.35 -6.45 9.61
CA GLY A 84 7.28 -6.77 11.04
C GLY A 84 7.81 -5.68 11.99
N ARG A 85 8.37 -4.58 11.47
CA ARG A 85 8.87 -3.45 12.27
C ARG A 85 7.84 -2.33 12.31
N ARG A 86 7.49 -1.87 13.51
CA ARG A 86 6.61 -0.71 13.69
C ARG A 86 7.21 0.53 13.02
N THR A 87 6.38 1.32 12.35
CA THR A 87 6.74 2.61 11.76
C THR A 87 5.87 3.70 12.33
N ASP A 88 6.45 4.86 12.60
CA ASP A 88 5.73 6.09 12.93
C ASP A 88 5.71 7.06 11.73
N THR A 89 6.23 6.63 10.57
CA THR A 89 6.28 7.43 9.33
C THR A 89 5.03 7.19 8.48
N PHE A 90 3.87 7.57 9.01
CA PHE A 90 2.59 7.53 8.30
C PHE A 90 1.73 8.76 8.65
N THR A 91 0.78 9.08 7.78
CA THR A 91 -0.22 10.12 8.00
C THR A 91 -1.59 9.46 8.19
N ILE A 92 -2.64 10.28 8.36
CA ILE A 92 -4.03 9.79 8.30
C ILE A 92 -4.38 9.16 6.95
N ASP A 93 -3.66 9.52 5.90
CA ASP A 93 -4.00 9.17 4.52
C ASP A 93 -3.15 8.05 3.96
N PHE A 94 -1.87 8.00 4.32
CA PHE A 94 -0.92 7.08 3.69
C PHE A 94 0.22 6.68 4.60
N VAL A 95 0.81 5.52 4.30
CA VAL A 95 2.14 5.12 4.80
C VAL A 95 3.14 5.10 3.65
N ARG A 96 4.37 5.52 3.92
CA ARG A 96 5.47 5.49 2.93
C ARG A 96 6.26 4.18 3.04
N ILE A 97 6.53 3.56 1.89
CA ILE A 97 7.29 2.33 1.76
C ILE A 97 8.56 2.63 0.93
N SER A 98 9.71 2.36 1.54
CA SER A 98 11.03 2.66 0.98
C SER A 98 11.85 1.44 0.61
N VAL A 99 11.25 0.24 0.69
CA VAL A 99 11.89 -1.04 0.39
C VAL A 99 10.91 -1.95 -0.34
N LEU A 100 11.43 -2.80 -1.22
CA LEU A 100 10.71 -3.91 -1.82
C LEU A 100 11.57 -5.20 -1.72
N PRO A 101 10.95 -6.38 -1.57
CA PRO A 101 9.52 -6.57 -1.29
C PRO A 101 9.13 -6.04 0.11
N ALA A 102 7.85 -5.68 0.27
CA ALA A 102 7.31 -5.18 1.53
C ALA A 102 6.01 -5.89 1.93
N VAL A 103 5.92 -6.22 3.21
CA VAL A 103 4.67 -6.62 3.87
C VAL A 103 4.28 -5.50 4.83
N VAL A 104 3.15 -4.86 4.58
CA VAL A 104 2.58 -3.81 5.43
C VAL A 104 1.41 -4.38 6.20
N GLU A 105 1.46 -4.31 7.52
CA GLU A 105 0.37 -4.71 8.41
C GLU A 105 -0.23 -3.45 9.03
N ILE A 106 -1.52 -3.22 8.80
CA ILE A 106 -2.26 -2.04 9.26
C ILE A 106 -3.26 -2.52 10.32
N TYR A 107 -3.18 -1.95 11.52
CA TYR A 107 -4.07 -2.27 12.64
C TYR A 107 -4.97 -1.08 12.96
N TYR A 108 -6.28 -1.32 13.14
CA TYR A 108 -7.27 -0.28 13.49
C TYR A 108 -7.84 -0.40 14.90
#